data_AF-A0A9X1LJ78-F1
#
_entry.id   AF-A0A9X1LJ78-F1
#
_cell.length_a   1.000
_cell.length_b   1.000
_cell.length_c   1.000
_cell.angle_alpha   90.00
_cell.angle_beta   90.00
_cell.angle_gamma   90.00
#
_symmetry.space_group_name_H-M   'P 1'
#
loop_
_entity.id
_entity.type
_entity.pdbx_description
1 polymer ?
#
loop_
_entity_poly.entity_id
_entity_poly.type
_entity_poly.pdbx_seq_one_letter_code
_entity_poly.pdbx_strand_id
1 'polypeptide(L)' 'MKSKALLFLILALITGVVGFTGLSFDGIEVIRVMFLIFADLLVISLMAKLFFPDKPKLKYQPVNK' A
#
# COMPACT_ATOMS: atom_id res chain seq x y z
N MET A 1 10.16 2.06 10.81
CA MET A 1 9.47 1.75 9.53
C MET A 1 8.40 2.77 9.12
N LYS A 2 7.76 3.50 10.05
CA LYS A 2 6.65 4.45 9.74
C LYS A 2 7.03 5.60 8.78
N SER A 3 8.26 6.11 8.84
CA SER A 3 8.71 7.26 8.02
C SER A 3 8.75 6.97 6.52
N LYS A 4 9.12 5.75 6.08
CA LYS A 4 9.16 5.42 4.65
C LYS A 4 7.77 5.07 4.08
N ALA A 5 6.91 4.47 4.89
CA ALA A 5 5.53 4.17 4.48
C ALA A 5 4.75 5.43 4.09
N LEU A 6 4.95 6.55 4.80
CA LEU A 6 4.36 7.85 4.45
C LEU A 6 4.88 8.38 3.10
N LEU A 7 6.17 8.22 2.80
CA LEU A 7 6.73 8.62 1.51
C LEU A 7 6.13 7.82 0.34
N PHE A 8 5.98 6.50 0.51
CA PHE A 8 5.34 5.65 -0.50
C PHE A 8 3.86 5.98 -0.69
N LEU A 9 3.15 6.35 0.39
CA LEU A 9 1.76 6.79 0.32
C LEU A 9 1.62 8.09 -0.47
N ILE A 10 2.47 9.08 -0.19
CA ILE A 10 2.47 10.37 -0.89
C ILE A 10 2.82 10.17 -2.38
N LEU A 11 3.82 9.34 -2.67
CA LEU A 11 4.21 9.04 -4.05
C LEU A 11 3.06 8.38 -4.81
N ALA A 12 2.38 7.41 -4.20
CA ALA A 12 1.22 6.75 -4.80
C ALA A 12 0.09 7.75 -5.09
N LEU A 13 -0.21 8.68 -4.17
CA LEU A 13 -1.19 9.74 -4.40
C LEU A 13 -0.81 10.61 -5.61
N ILE A 14 0.45 11.04 -5.71
CA ILE A 14 0.92 11.86 -6.83
C ILE A 14 0.80 11.09 -8.14
N THR A 15 1.24 9.82 -8.19
CA THR A 15 1.16 8.99 -9.40
C THR A 15 -0.29 8.75 -9.81
N GLY A 16 -1.20 8.55 -8.86
CA GLY A 16 -2.64 8.41 -9.11
C GLY A 16 -3.24 9.66 -9.70
N VAL A 17 -2.96 10.82 -9.09
CA VAL A 17 -3.44 12.12 -9.59
C VAL A 17 -2.91 12.36 -11.00
N VAL A 18 -1.60 12.21 -11.25
CA VAL A 18 -0.99 12.42 -12.57
C VAL A 18 -1.52 11.43 -13.62
N GLY A 19 -1.76 10.18 -13.24
CA GLY A 19 -2.34 9.17 -14.13
C GLY A 19 -3.80 9.46 -14.51
N PHE A 20 -4.58 10.06 -13.60
CA PHE A 20 -6.03 10.27 -13.77
C PHE A 20 -6.44 11.70 -14.15
N THR A 21 -5.58 12.73 -14.05
CA THR A 21 -5.90 14.14 -14.36
C THR A 21 -6.02 14.45 -15.87
N GLY A 22 -6.30 13.45 -16.70
CA GLY A 22 -6.76 13.70 -18.07
C GLY A 22 -5.66 13.90 -19.12
N LEU A 23 -4.38 13.70 -18.78
CA LEU A 23 -3.34 13.53 -19.77
C LEU A 23 -3.68 12.26 -20.59
N SER A 24 -4.19 12.47 -21.79
CA SER A 24 -4.68 11.42 -22.68
C SER A 24 -3.60 11.16 -23.73
N PHE A 25 -2.50 10.59 -23.28
CA PHE A 25 -1.45 10.08 -24.15
C PHE A 25 -1.61 8.57 -24.26
N ASP A 26 -1.28 8.01 -25.42
CA ASP A 26 -1.43 6.59 -25.75
C ASP A 26 -0.75 5.65 -24.73
N GLY A 27 0.34 6.09 -24.08
CA GLY A 27 1.03 5.34 -23.04
C GLY A 27 0.45 5.44 -21.61
N ILE A 28 -0.50 6.35 -21.35
CA ILE A 28 -1.03 6.60 -20.00
C ILE A 28 -2.09 5.57 -19.60
N GLU A 29 -2.72 4.91 -20.56
CA GLU A 29 -3.72 3.87 -20.28
C GLU A 29 -3.13 2.73 -19.43
N VAL A 30 -1.92 2.28 -19.76
CA VAL A 30 -1.20 1.25 -18.98
C VAL A 30 -0.94 1.72 -17.55
N ILE A 31 -0.55 2.97 -17.37
CA ILE A 31 -0.28 3.57 -16.05
C ILE A 31 -1.56 3.63 -15.22
N ARG A 32 -2.71 3.96 -15.82
CA ARG A 32 -4.01 3.96 -15.13
C ARG A 32 -4.43 2.57 -14.67
N VAL A 33 -4.27 1.56 -15.53
CA VAL A 33 -4.60 0.16 -15.19
C VAL A 33 -3.69 -0.35 -14.07
N MET A 34 -2.38 -0.11 -14.17
CA MET A 34 -1.44 -0.46 -13.10
C MET A 34 -1.77 0.27 -11.79
N PHE A 35 -2.11 1.56 -11.84
CA PHE A 35 -2.50 2.32 -10.66
C PHE A 35 -3.73 1.73 -9.97
N LEU A 36 -4.76 1.33 -10.73
CA LEU A 36 -5.96 0.69 -10.18
C LEU A 36 -5.65 -0.62 -9.46
N ILE A 37 -4.80 -1.47 -10.04
CA ILE A 37 -4.37 -2.72 -9.40
C ILE A 37 -3.62 -2.43 -8.09
N PHE A 38 -2.69 -1.48 -8.10
CA PHE A 38 -1.96 -1.11 -6.89
C PHE A 38 -2.86 -0.47 -5.84
N ALA A 39 -3.86 0.33 -6.25
CA ALA A 39 -4.83 0.91 -5.35
C ALA A 39 -5.66 -0.17 -4.65
N ASP A 40 -6.11 -1.20 -5.39
CA ASP A 40 -6.84 -2.34 -4.82
C ASP A 40 -5.99 -3.11 -3.80
N LEU A 41 -4.74 -3.44 -4.15
CA LEU A 41 -3.80 -4.08 -3.23
C LEU A 41 -3.52 -3.23 -1.97
N LEU A 42 -3.47 -1.91 -2.11
CA LEU A 42 -3.30 -0.99 -0.99
C LEU A 42 -4.51 -1.01 -0.06
N VAL A 43 -5.73 -1.02 -0.62
CA VAL A 43 -6.96 -1.15 0.15
C VAL A 43 -6.98 -2.48 0.91
N ILE A 44 -6.68 -3.60 0.25
CA ILE A 44 -6.64 -4.93 0.89
C ILE A 44 -5.58 -4.96 2.00
N SER A 45 -4.40 -4.38 1.77
CA SER A 45 -3.32 -4.31 2.76
C SER A 45 -3.70 -3.48 3.99
N LEU A 46 -4.34 -2.32 3.79
CA LEU A 46 -4.86 -1.49 4.89
C LEU A 46 -5.96 -2.23 5.65
N MET A 47 -6.86 -2.90 4.92
CA MET A 47 -7.92 -3.71 5.50
C MET A 47 -7.35 -4.84 6.36
N ALA A 48 -6.37 -5.57 5.86
CA ALA A 48 -5.68 -6.64 6.60
C ALA A 48 -5.00 -6.09 7.86
N LYS A 49 -4.36 -4.93 7.80
CA LYS A 49 -3.76 -4.29 8.97
C LYS A 49 -4.79 -3.84 10.00
N LEU A 50 -5.96 -3.39 9.55
CA LEU A 50 -7.06 -2.98 10.42
C LEU A 50 -7.69 -4.19 11.14
N PHE A 51 -7.90 -5.30 10.42
CA PHE A 51 -8.48 -6.53 10.98
C PHE A 51 -7.47 -7.38 11.76
N PHE A 52 -6.18 -7.33 11.41
CA PHE A 52 -5.09 -8.03 12.09
C PHE A 52 -4.06 -7.03 12.63
N PRO A 53 -4.41 -6.23 13.65
CA PRO A 53 -3.45 -5.36 14.31
C PRO A 53 -2.31 -6.19 14.91
N ASP A 54 -1.09 -5.64 14.87
CA ASP A 54 0.15 -6.31 15.27
C ASP A 54 -0.03 -7.12 16.57
N LYS A 55 0.12 -8.45 16.47
CA LYS A 55 0.05 -9.34 17.63
C LYS A 55 1.16 -8.92 18.60
N PRO A 56 0.88 -8.85 19.93
CA PRO A 56 1.90 -8.51 20.90
C PRO A 56 3.10 -9.44 20.74
N LYS A 57 4.31 -8.88 20.72
CA LYS A 57 5.57 -9.63 20.58
C LYS A 57 5.52 -10.83 21.51
N LEU A 58 5.38 -12.04 20.93
CA LEU A 58 5.35 -13.28 21.68
C LEU A 58 6.67 -13.35 22.46
N LYS A 59 6.60 -13.18 23.78
CA LYS A 59 7.76 -13.33 24.65
C LYS A 59 8.22 -14.77 24.51
N TYR A 60 9.51 -14.95 24.21
CA TYR A 60 10.13 -16.27 24.18
C TYR A 60 9.91 -16.92 25.55
N GLN A 61 9.10 -17.98 25.60
CA GLN A 61 8.90 -18.76 26.81
C GLN A 61 9.71 -20.05 26.65
N PRO A 62 10.86 -20.18 27.34
CA PRO A 62 11.62 -21.42 27.30
C PRO A 62 10.78 -22.53 27.95
N VAL A 63 10.54 -23.61 27.19
CA VAL A 63 9.91 -24.81 27.72
C VAL A 63 10.96 -25.55 28.55
N ASN A 64 10.81 -25.47 29.87
CA ASN A 64 11.60 -26.30 30.77
C ASN A 64 11.05 -27.74 30.71
N LYS A 65 11.91 -28.71 30.40
CA LYS A 65 11.59 -30.13 30.37
C LYS A 65 11.72 -30.74 31.76
#